data_AF-A0A1R3IUU4-F1
#
_entry.id   AF-A0A1R3IUU4-F1
#
_cell.length_a   1.000
_cell.length_b   1.000
_cell.length_c   1.000
_cell.angle_alpha   90.00
_cell.angle_beta   90.00
_cell.angle_gamma   90.00
#
_symmetry.space_group_name_H-M   'P 1'
#
loop_
_entity.id
_entity.type
_entity.pdbx_description
1 polymer ?
#
loop_
_entity_poly.entity_id
_entity_poly.type
_entity_poly.pdbx_seq_one_letter_code
_entity_poly.pdbx_strand_id
1 'polypeptide(L)'
;MKAVNSPASTIYGSAKQVMTKLGHWVGDVDLTVSHMDDFDVVLGLNFMRVAKAIAVPSASCLLFSGDRPCVVPATILPRSGKKIISALQFKKGIKQGEPSYIVMSVCKEDGSSEGVPSGVETVLKEY
;
A
#
# COMPACT_ATOMS: atom_id res chain seq x y z
N MET A 1 9.93 -5.69 7.89
CA MET A 1 9.41 -4.51 7.16
C MET A 1 9.74 -3.26 7.95
N LYS A 2 10.05 -2.12 7.34
CA LYS A 2 10.27 -0.85 8.06
C LYS A 2 9.51 0.26 7.35
N ALA A 3 8.51 0.84 8.00
CA ALA A 3 7.88 2.06 7.50
C ALA A 3 8.80 3.26 7.81
N VAL A 4 8.68 4.33 7.02
CA VAL A 4 9.61 5.48 7.02
C VAL A 4 9.84 6.06 8.43
N ASN A 5 8.85 5.97 9.31
CA ASN A 5 8.89 6.49 10.67
C ASN A 5 8.71 5.42 11.77
N SER A 6 8.78 4.14 11.43
CA SER A 6 8.60 3.04 12.40
C SER A 6 9.90 2.26 12.63
N PRO A 7 10.04 1.60 13.79
CA PRO A 7 11.00 0.52 13.96
C PRO A 7 10.81 -0.55 12.88
N ALA A 8 11.87 -1.32 12.59
CA ALA A 8 11.72 -2.50 11.76
C ALA A 8 10.84 -3.51 12.50
N SER A 9 9.76 -3.94 11.85
CA SER A 9 8.80 -4.92 12.35
C SER A 9 9.00 -6.25 11.63
N THR A 10 8.72 -7.35 12.33
CA THR A 10 8.77 -8.70 11.76
C THR A 10 7.60 -8.90 10.80
N ILE A 11 7.86 -9.60 9.69
CA ILE A 11 6.80 -10.07 8.79
C ILE A 11 6.28 -11.38 9.40
N TYR A 12 5.00 -11.43 9.74
CA TYR A 12 4.35 -12.60 10.32
C TYR A 12 3.99 -13.64 9.27
N GLY A 13 3.66 -13.20 8.06
CA GLY A 13 3.35 -14.11 6.96
C GLY A 13 3.04 -13.38 5.66
N SER A 14 2.63 -14.16 4.66
CA SER A 14 2.22 -13.66 3.36
C SER A 14 0.95 -14.36 2.88
N ALA A 15 -0.05 -13.58 2.48
CA ALA A 15 -1.22 -14.05 1.76
C ALA A 15 -1.00 -13.80 0.26
N LYS A 16 -1.12 -14.84 -0.57
CA LYS A 16 -0.91 -14.74 -2.02
C LYS A 16 -2.22 -14.69 -2.77
N GLN A 17 -2.22 -14.04 -3.94
CA GLN A 17 -3.36 -13.94 -4.85
C GLN A 17 -4.65 -13.49 -4.14
N VAL A 18 -4.54 -12.50 -3.25
CA VAL A 18 -5.68 -11.95 -2.53
C VAL A 18 -6.46 -11.06 -3.48
N MET A 19 -7.69 -11.46 -3.78
CA MET A 19 -8.63 -10.63 -4.53
C MET A 19 -8.86 -9.32 -3.79
N THR A 20 -8.39 -8.23 -4.37
CA THR A 20 -8.38 -6.90 -3.75
C THR A 20 -9.18 -5.95 -4.61
N LYS A 21 -10.09 -5.21 -3.98
CA LYS A 21 -10.85 -4.14 -4.61
C LYS A 21 -10.39 -2.79 -4.06
N LEU A 22 -9.99 -1.90 -4.96
CA LEU A 22 -9.65 -0.51 -4.63
C LEU A 22 -10.52 0.42 -5.49
N GLY A 23 -11.60 0.94 -4.91
CA GLY A 23 -12.61 1.67 -5.66
C GLY A 23 -13.18 0.82 -6.81
N HIS A 24 -12.98 1.28 -8.05
CA HIS A 24 -13.38 0.55 -9.27
C HIS A 24 -12.34 -0.48 -9.76
N TRP A 25 -11.11 -0.43 -9.24
CA TRP A 25 -10.08 -1.40 -9.60
C TRP A 25 -10.29 -2.70 -8.83
N VAL A 26 -10.13 -3.84 -9.50
CA VAL A 26 -10.17 -5.18 -8.89
C VAL A 26 -9.01 -5.99 -9.49
N GLY A 27 -8.27 -6.68 -8.63
CA GLY A 27 -7.21 -7.59 -9.06
C GLY A 27 -6.62 -8.39 -7.92
N ASP A 28 -5.83 -9.41 -8.27
CA ASP A 28 -5.15 -10.26 -7.30
C ASP A 28 -3.83 -9.61 -6.87
N VAL A 29 -3.59 -9.59 -5.56
CA VAL A 29 -2.43 -8.96 -4.94
C VAL A 29 -1.81 -9.91 -3.92
N ASP A 30 -0.48 -9.98 -3.90
CA ASP A 30 0.26 -10.61 -2.82
C ASP A 30 0.44 -9.62 -1.67
N LEU A 31 0.00 -9.98 -0.47
CA LEU A 31 0.06 -9.15 0.72
C LEU A 31 0.96 -9.80 1.77
N THR A 32 1.86 -9.02 2.35
CA THR A 32 2.62 -9.41 3.55
C THR A 32 2.01 -8.80 4.79
N VAL A 33 1.87 -9.62 5.83
CA VAL A 33 1.31 -9.22 7.13
C VAL A 33 2.44 -8.93 8.10
N SER A 34 2.39 -7.77 8.75
CA SER A 34 3.40 -7.30 9.70
C SER A 34 2.71 -6.40 10.73
N HIS A 35 3.24 -6.32 11.95
CA HIS A 35 2.76 -5.33 12.91
C HIS A 35 3.10 -3.93 12.40
N MET A 36 2.09 -3.10 12.19
CA MET A 36 2.23 -1.71 11.75
C MET A 36 1.35 -0.82 12.63
N ASP A 37 1.95 0.21 13.23
CA ASP A 37 1.24 1.10 14.14
C ASP A 37 0.54 2.27 13.42
N ASP A 38 0.96 2.54 12.18
CA ASP A 38 0.64 3.78 11.46
C ASP A 38 -0.39 3.59 10.32
N PHE A 39 -0.53 2.37 9.79
CA PHE A 39 -1.30 2.10 8.57
C PHE A 39 -1.88 0.69 8.61
N ASP A 40 -3.14 0.55 8.14
CA ASP A 40 -3.76 -0.76 7.95
C ASP A 40 -3.15 -1.52 6.77
N VAL A 41 -2.87 -0.80 5.67
CA VAL A 41 -2.30 -1.37 4.43
C VAL A 41 -1.31 -0.38 3.81
N VAL A 42 -0.19 -0.90 3.31
CA VAL A 42 0.80 -0.12 2.55
C VAL A 42 0.91 -0.68 1.13
N LEU A 43 0.58 0.14 0.13
CA LEU A 43 0.76 -0.19 -1.28
C LEU A 43 2.19 0.10 -1.71
N GLY A 44 2.97 -0.95 -1.94
CA GLY A 44 4.36 -0.85 -2.42
C GLY A 44 4.46 -0.66 -3.94
N LEU A 45 5.68 -0.39 -4.41
CA LEU A 45 5.96 -0.23 -5.85
C LEU A 45 5.69 -1.48 -6.68
N ASN A 46 5.82 -2.67 -6.09
CA ASN A 46 5.51 -3.90 -6.80
C ASN A 46 4.02 -3.98 -7.16
N PHE A 47 3.14 -3.58 -6.22
CA PHE A 47 1.72 -3.43 -6.49
C PHE A 47 1.49 -2.40 -7.60
N MET A 48 2.11 -1.21 -7.51
CA MET A 48 1.93 -0.17 -8.54
C MET A 48 2.34 -0.65 -9.93
N ARG A 49 3.44 -1.41 -10.03
CA ARG A 49 3.89 -2.01 -11.30
C ARG A 49 2.89 -3.02 -11.84
N VAL A 50 2.49 -4.00 -11.02
CA VAL A 50 1.59 -5.09 -11.43
C VAL A 50 0.20 -4.57 -11.78
N ALA A 51 -0.34 -3.67 -10.95
CA ALA A 51 -1.65 -3.05 -11.16
C ALA A 51 -1.63 -1.95 -12.24
N LYS A 52 -0.45 -1.62 -12.80
CA LYS A 52 -0.25 -0.49 -13.73
C LYS A 52 -0.83 0.82 -13.15
N ALA A 53 -0.58 1.04 -11.87
CA ALA A 53 -1.09 2.17 -11.11
C ALA A 53 -0.06 3.31 -11.05
N ILE A 54 -0.54 4.54 -11.19
CA ILE A 54 0.24 5.77 -11.04
C ILE A 54 -0.48 6.62 -10.00
N ALA A 55 0.27 7.10 -9.02
CA ALA A 55 -0.23 8.10 -8.12
C ALA A 55 -0.17 9.49 -8.71
N VAL A 56 -1.26 10.26 -8.58
CA VAL A 56 -1.36 11.65 -9.03
C VAL A 56 -1.70 12.54 -7.83
N PRO A 57 -0.69 12.97 -7.04
CA PRO A 57 -0.93 13.74 -5.83
C PRO A 57 -1.65 15.07 -6.05
N SER A 58 -1.37 15.76 -7.17
CA SER A 58 -2.01 17.03 -7.52
C SER A 58 -3.51 16.90 -7.75
N ALA A 59 -3.98 15.70 -8.09
CA ALA A 59 -5.38 15.39 -8.32
C ALA A 59 -5.98 14.51 -7.21
N SER A 60 -5.23 14.23 -6.14
CA SER A 60 -5.67 13.38 -5.03
C SER A 60 -6.28 12.07 -5.51
N CYS A 61 -5.57 11.33 -6.38
CA CYS A 61 -6.07 10.08 -6.94
C CYS A 61 -4.96 9.08 -7.33
N LEU A 62 -5.38 7.83 -7.55
CA LEU A 62 -4.61 6.78 -8.20
C LEU A 62 -5.23 6.49 -9.58
N LEU A 63 -4.40 6.52 -10.61
CA LEU A 63 -4.76 6.14 -11.98
C LEU A 63 -4.32 4.71 -12.25
N PHE A 64 -5.24 3.84 -12.63
CA PHE A 64 -4.95 2.49 -13.10
C PHE A 64 -5.05 2.45 -14.61
N SER A 65 -3.98 2.01 -15.28
CA SER A 65 -3.87 1.98 -16.76
C SER A 65 -3.95 0.55 -17.33
N GLY A 66 -4.67 -0.34 -16.64
CA GLY A 66 -4.90 -1.72 -17.10
C GLY A 66 -5.93 -1.82 -18.23
N ASP A 67 -6.40 -3.03 -18.50
CA ASP A 67 -7.36 -3.32 -19.59
C ASP A 67 -8.69 -2.56 -19.41
N ARG A 68 -9.02 -2.25 -18.15
CA ARG A 68 -10.12 -1.36 -17.77
C ARG A 68 -9.53 -0.18 -16.99
N PRO A 69 -9.10 0.90 -17.67
CA PRO A 69 -8.55 2.06 -17.01
C PRO A 69 -9.57 2.66 -16.05
N CYS A 70 -9.13 3.04 -14.86
CA CYS A 70 -10.00 3.70 -13.90
C CYS A 70 -9.21 4.66 -13.01
N VAL A 71 -9.90 5.67 -12.51
CA VAL A 71 -9.39 6.59 -11.51
C VAL A 71 -10.03 6.24 -10.18
N VAL A 72 -9.21 6.09 -9.16
CA VAL A 72 -9.64 5.89 -7.78
C VAL A 72 -9.27 7.13 -6.99
N PRO A 73 -10.24 7.91 -6.49
CA PRO A 73 -9.96 9.03 -5.60
C PRO A 73 -9.16 8.56 -4.37
N ALA A 74 -8.20 9.39 -3.93
CA ALA A 74 -7.34 9.12 -2.81
C ALA A 74 -7.16 10.38 -1.98
N THR A 75 -7.54 10.33 -0.71
CA THR A 75 -7.37 11.48 0.19
C THR A 75 -5.92 11.54 0.70
N ILE A 76 -5.23 12.64 0.39
CA ILE A 76 -3.90 12.92 0.95
C ILE A 76 -4.12 13.60 2.31
N LEU A 77 -4.14 12.80 3.37
CA LEU A 77 -4.30 13.35 4.72
C LEU A 77 -2.99 14.01 5.18
N PRO A 78 -3.00 15.28 5.62
CA PRO A 78 -1.91 15.83 6.41
C PRO A 78 -1.89 15.10 7.75
N ARG A 79 -0.75 14.49 8.09
CA ARG A 79 -0.58 13.81 9.37
C ARG A 79 -0.80 14.84 10.48
N SER A 80 -1.84 14.70 11.29
CA SER A 80 -2.16 15.65 12.35
C SER A 80 -0.93 15.85 13.24
N GLY A 81 -0.36 17.06 13.21
CA GLY A 81 0.80 17.45 14.02
C GLY A 81 2.19 17.21 13.44
N LYS A 82 2.36 16.63 12.24
CA LYS A 82 3.70 16.52 11.60
C LYS A 82 3.64 16.92 10.13
N LYS A 83 4.45 17.92 9.75
CA LYS A 83 4.71 18.26 8.34
C LYS A 83 5.02 16.97 7.58
N ILE A 84 4.18 16.64 6.60
CA ILE A 84 4.49 15.55 5.69
C ILE A 84 5.67 16.02 4.85
N ILE A 85 6.84 15.48 5.16
CA ILE A 85 7.92 15.46 4.19
C ILE A 85 7.55 14.29 3.28
N SER A 86 7.05 14.58 2.08
CA SER A 86 7.01 13.61 0.98
C SER A 86 8.46 13.28 0.62
N ALA A 87 9.12 12.49 1.48
CA ALA A 87 10.51 12.15 1.32
C ALA A 87 10.61 11.07 0.25
N LEU A 88 10.84 11.50 -0.99
CA LEU A 88 11.35 10.67 -2.07
C LEU A 88 12.81 10.31 -1.74
N GLN A 89 13.05 9.47 -0.72
CA GLN A 89 14.41 9.11 -0.36
C GLN A 89 14.90 8.01 -1.30
N PHE A 90 15.43 8.42 -2.45
CA PHE A 90 16.34 7.58 -3.22
C PHE A 90 17.65 7.47 -2.44
N LYS A 91 17.71 6.55 -1.47
CA LYS A 91 19.02 6.16 -0.96
C LYS A 91 19.68 5.42 -2.10
N LYS A 92 20.58 6.12 -2.80
CA LYS A 92 21.42 5.64 -3.88
C LYS A 92 21.79 4.17 -3.62
N GLY A 93 21.09 3.25 -4.29
CA GLY A 93 21.44 1.84 -4.31
C GLY A 93 22.75 1.73 -5.07
N ILE A 94 23.85 1.68 -4.34
CA ILE A 94 25.19 1.51 -4.91
C ILE A 94 25.41 0.06 -5.40
N LYS A 95 24.40 -0.82 -5.33
CA LYS A 95 24.49 -2.20 -5.83
C LYS A 95 23.24 -2.58 -6.64
N GLN A 96 23.46 -3.08 -7.85
CA GLN A 96 22.44 -3.76 -8.65
C GLN A 96 21.76 -4.85 -7.81
N GLY A 97 20.43 -4.86 -7.75
CA GLY A 97 19.65 -5.96 -7.20
C GLY A 97 18.84 -5.68 -5.93
N GLU A 98 18.95 -4.51 -5.29
CA GLU A 98 18.14 -4.19 -4.11
C GLU A 98 16.81 -3.49 -4.47
N PRO A 99 15.67 -3.93 -3.90
CA PRO A 99 14.36 -3.34 -4.18
C PRO A 99 14.23 -1.93 -3.61
N SER A 100 13.77 -1.01 -4.44
CA SER A 100 13.37 0.35 -4.05
C SER A 100 11.88 0.37 -3.73
N TYR A 101 11.47 1.15 -2.72
CA TYR A 101 10.08 1.27 -2.28
C TYR A 101 9.64 2.74 -2.30
N ILE A 102 8.47 3.01 -2.86
CA ILE A 102 7.72 4.26 -2.70
C ILE A 102 6.53 3.92 -1.79
N VAL A 103 6.29 4.77 -0.80
CA VAL A 103 5.16 4.66 0.13
C VAL A 103 4.19 5.77 -0.22
N MET A 104 2.95 5.41 -0.56
CA MET A 104 1.84 6.34 -0.65
C MET A 104 0.75 5.91 0.33
N SER A 105 0.43 6.79 1.27
CA SER A 105 -0.64 6.57 2.24
C SER A 105 -1.98 6.83 1.56
N VAL A 106 -2.84 5.82 1.52
CA VAL A 106 -4.24 5.92 1.06
C VAL A 106 -5.11 5.48 2.24
N CYS A 107 -5.87 6.39 2.82
CA CYS A 107 -6.86 6.05 3.85
C CYS A 107 -8.23 5.81 3.19
N LYS A 108 -8.96 4.80 3.70
CA LYS A 108 -10.34 4.50 3.33
C LYS A 108 -11.27 5.49 4.05
N GLU A 109 -12.33 5.96 3.39
CA GLU A 109 -13.42 6.66 4.09
C GLU A 109 -14.20 5.65 4.95
N ASP A 110 -14.64 6.11 6.12
CA ASP A 110 -15.38 5.34 7.12
C ASP A 110 -16.78 5.00 6.59
N GLY A 111 -16.86 3.97 5.75
CA GLY A 111 -18.09 3.51 5.12
C GLY A 111 -18.01 2.02 4.80
N SER A 112 -18.56 1.20 5.70
CA SER A 112 -18.55 -0.26 5.75
C SER A 112 -17.20 -0.90 6.10
N SER A 113 -17.18 -1.57 7.26
CA SER A 113 -16.14 -2.53 7.64
C SER A 113 -16.25 -3.76 6.73
N GLU A 114 -15.84 -3.60 5.47
CA GLU A 114 -15.49 -4.74 4.65
C GLU A 114 -14.28 -5.37 5.35
N GLY A 115 -14.51 -6.54 5.97
CA GLY A 115 -13.53 -7.21 6.81
C GLY A 115 -12.23 -7.51 6.06
N VAL A 116 -11.21 -7.88 6.83
CA VAL A 116 -9.93 -8.32 6.28
C VAL A 116 -10.17 -9.48 5.29
N PRO A 117 -9.60 -9.46 4.07
CA PRO A 117 -9.78 -10.55 3.11
C PRO A 117 -9.43 -11.91 3.73
N SER A 118 -10.19 -12.96 3.40
CA SER A 118 -10.06 -14.28 4.04
C SER A 118 -8.64 -14.87 4.00
N GLY A 119 -7.89 -14.61 2.92
CA GLY A 119 -6.49 -15.01 2.80
C GLY A 119 -5.57 -14.34 3.84
N VAL A 120 -5.86 -13.09 4.21
CA VAL A 120 -5.13 -12.36 5.26
C VAL A 120 -5.64 -12.76 6.65
N GLU A 121 -6.93 -13.00 6.81
CA GLU A 121 -7.51 -13.50 8.08
C GLU A 121 -6.89 -14.84 8.51
N THR A 122 -6.60 -15.72 7.55
CA THR A 122 -5.93 -16.99 7.82
C THR A 122 -4.53 -16.76 8.41
N VAL A 123 -3.75 -15.86 7.82
CA VAL A 123 -2.41 -15.51 8.32
C VAL A 123 -2.48 -14.87 9.72
N LEU A 124 -3.53 -14.09 9.99
CA LEU A 124 -3.73 -13.47 11.30
C LEU A 124 -4.15 -14.47 12.38
N LYS A 125 -4.84 -15.56 12.04
CA LYS A 125 -5.23 -16.63 13.00
C LYS A 125 -4.07 -17.53 13.40
N GLU A 126 -3.01 -17.58 12.60
CA GLU A 126 -1.81 -18.37 12.87
C GLU A 126 -0.85 -17.67 13.87
N TYR A 127 -1.21 -16.49 14.39
CA TYR A 127 -0.45 -15.68 15.34
C TYR A 127 -1.33 -15.22 16.52
#